data_AF-A0A958KB72-F1
#
_entry.id   AF-A0A958KB72-F1
#
_cell.length_a   1.000
_cell.length_b   1.000
_cell.length_c   1.000
_cell.angle_alpha   90.00
_cell.angle_beta   90.00
_cell.angle_gamma   90.00
#
_symmetry.space_group_name_H-M   'P 1'
#
loop_
_entity.id
_entity.type
_entity.pdbx_description
1 polymer ?
#
loop_
_entity_poly.entity_id
_entity_poly.type
_entity_poly.pdbx_seq_one_letter_code
_entity_poly.pdbx_strand_id
1 'polypeptide(L)'
;KLFEHVKGYLEVVTHSADYLVLWNVLHDFLAEVLILIFVPLGLASIAAIGVGLLQTKFLFRSSAVTLRFGRLLPYQNSDLQSGSLLFGFFLKVLGLMLSLIGAGAMLWFYSPEIFSLLNQNYNQIPSALRKLTEQLTPLFVGVFLIASFFGWLISRYSFMMRHRMTRSEIEAEEREALSEF
;
A
#
# COMPACT_ATOMS: atom_id res chain seq x y z
N LYS A 1 -20.40 -19.06 34.23
CA LYS A 1 -19.25 -18.22 33.80
C LYS A 1 -19.61 -17.23 32.69
N LEU A 2 -20.05 -17.64 31.49
CA LEU A 2 -20.51 -16.68 30.45
C LEU A 2 -21.78 -15.90 30.86
N PHE A 3 -22.71 -16.56 31.53
CA PHE A 3 -23.94 -15.94 32.07
C PHE A 3 -23.70 -15.00 33.26
N GLU A 4 -22.59 -15.14 33.99
CA GLU A 4 -22.23 -14.24 35.09
C GLU A 4 -21.56 -12.96 34.58
N HIS A 5 -20.80 -13.07 33.49
CA HIS A 5 -20.30 -11.89 32.77
C HIS A 5 -21.47 -11.06 32.24
N VAL A 6 -22.48 -11.68 31.63
CA VAL A 6 -23.68 -10.98 31.11
C VAL A 6 -24.51 -10.32 32.24
N LYS A 7 -24.56 -10.91 33.44
CA LYS A 7 -25.20 -10.29 34.60
C LYS A 7 -24.48 -9.03 35.08
N GLY A 8 -23.14 -9.04 35.08
CA GLY A 8 -22.34 -7.84 35.35
C GLY A 8 -22.57 -6.73 34.31
N TYR A 9 -22.77 -7.08 33.03
CA TYR A 9 -23.15 -6.13 31.98
C TYR A 9 -24.54 -5.51 32.19
N LEU A 10 -25.47 -6.20 32.86
CA LEU A 10 -26.82 -5.67 33.11
C LEU A 10 -26.91 -4.81 34.38
N GLU A 11 -26.08 -5.07 35.39
CA GLU A 11 -26.04 -4.24 36.61
C GLU A 11 -25.39 -2.86 36.36
N VAL A 12 -24.34 -2.79 35.52
CA VAL A 12 -23.68 -1.51 35.16
C VAL A 12 -24.58 -0.62 34.27
N VAL A 13 -25.61 -1.17 33.64
CA VAL A 13 -26.51 -0.43 32.73
C VAL A 13 -27.71 0.22 33.47
N THR A 14 -27.80 0.07 34.80
CA THR A 14 -28.97 0.54 35.59
C THR A 14 -28.81 1.92 36.25
N HIS A 15 -27.73 2.66 36.02
CA HIS A 15 -27.61 4.05 36.47
C HIS A 15 -27.65 5.04 35.31
N SER A 16 -28.63 5.93 35.37
CA SER A 16 -28.94 6.92 34.33
C SER A 16 -27.91 8.05 34.17
N ALA A 17 -26.71 7.87 34.71
CA ALA A 17 -25.56 8.73 34.52
C ALA A 17 -24.54 8.14 33.51
N ASP A 18 -24.68 6.87 33.13
CA ASP A 18 -23.63 6.12 32.41
C ASP A 18 -23.68 6.26 30.88
N TYR A 19 -24.74 6.84 30.31
CA TYR A 19 -24.83 7.03 28.85
C TYR A 19 -23.82 8.04 28.33
N LEU A 20 -23.56 9.10 29.10
CA LEU A 20 -22.59 10.15 28.77
C LEU A 20 -21.16 9.60 28.79
N VAL A 21 -20.87 8.74 29.78
CA VAL A 21 -19.57 8.07 29.90
C VAL A 21 -19.36 7.09 28.75
N LEU A 22 -20.39 6.29 28.42
CA LEU A 22 -20.33 5.33 27.33
C LEU A 22 -20.18 6.01 25.95
N TRP A 23 -20.85 7.16 25.76
CA TRP A 23 -20.71 7.96 24.55
C TRP A 23 -19.30 8.53 24.38
N ASN A 24 -18.71 9.07 25.45
CA ASN A 24 -17.36 9.62 25.41
C ASN A 24 -16.32 8.53 25.11
N VAL A 25 -16.41 7.37 25.79
CA VAL A 25 -15.53 6.22 25.54
C VAL A 25 -15.65 5.72 24.10
N LEU A 26 -16.87 5.65 23.56
CA LEU A 26 -17.12 5.20 22.19
C LEU A 26 -16.62 6.21 21.15
N HIS A 27 -16.78 7.51 21.42
CA HIS A 27 -16.25 8.58 20.57
C HIS A 27 -14.71 8.60 20.56
N ASP A 28 -14.07 8.45 21.72
CA ASP A 28 -12.62 8.40 21.84
C ASP A 28 -12.05 7.18 21.10
N PHE A 29 -12.69 6.02 21.26
CA PHE A 29 -12.31 4.80 20.53
C PHE A 29 -12.46 4.98 19.00
N LEU A 30 -13.58 5.56 18.54
CA LEU A 30 -13.80 5.84 17.13
C LEU A 30 -12.79 6.84 16.56
N ALA A 31 -12.49 7.89 17.31
CA ALA A 31 -11.50 8.89 16.91
C ALA A 31 -10.11 8.26 16.77
N GLU A 32 -9.73 7.39 17.70
CA GLU A 32 -8.42 6.72 17.68
C GLU A 32 -8.32 5.73 16.50
N VAL A 33 -9.37 4.96 16.21
CA VAL A 33 -9.45 4.08 15.02
C VAL A 33 -9.43 4.88 13.71
N LEU A 34 -10.12 6.02 13.66
CA LEU A 34 -10.11 6.91 12.49
C LEU A 34 -8.71 7.46 12.24
N ILE A 35 -8.04 7.97 13.27
CA ILE A 35 -6.66 8.48 13.17
C ILE A 35 -5.73 7.36 12.70
N LEU A 36 -5.87 6.15 13.26
CA LEU A 36 -5.10 4.97 12.90
C LEU A 36 -5.17 4.65 11.40
N ILE A 37 -6.33 4.86 10.77
CA ILE A 37 -6.55 4.54 9.35
C ILE A 37 -6.19 5.73 8.46
N PHE A 38 -6.68 6.93 8.79
CA PHE A 38 -6.57 8.11 7.92
C PHE A 38 -5.17 8.71 7.90
N VAL A 39 -4.41 8.68 9.01
CA VAL A 39 -3.05 9.25 9.03
C VAL A 39 -2.12 8.49 8.08
N PRO A 40 -2.02 7.15 8.12
CA PRO A 40 -1.22 6.40 7.15
C PRO A 40 -1.70 6.59 5.72
N LEU A 41 -3.02 6.64 5.49
CA LEU A 41 -3.58 6.82 4.15
C LEU A 41 -3.26 8.19 3.55
N GLY A 42 -3.33 9.24 4.38
CA GLY A 42 -2.95 10.60 4.01
C GLY A 42 -1.47 10.71 3.68
N LEU A 43 -0.60 10.14 4.52
CA LEU A 43 0.84 10.07 4.26
C LEU A 43 1.17 9.29 2.98
N ALA A 44 0.52 8.15 2.77
CA ALA A 44 0.68 7.35 1.56
C ALA A 44 0.26 8.13 0.30
N SER A 45 -0.83 8.89 0.38
CA SER A 45 -1.31 9.73 -0.72
C SER A 45 -0.32 10.85 -1.06
N ILE A 46 0.19 11.56 -0.05
CA ILE A 46 1.21 12.61 -0.23
C ILE A 46 2.49 12.01 -0.83
N ALA A 47 2.93 10.85 -0.31
CA ALA A 47 4.11 10.15 -0.83
C ALA A 47 3.91 9.71 -2.29
N ALA A 48 2.74 9.17 -2.64
CA ALA A 48 2.44 8.76 -4.01
C ALA A 48 2.48 9.93 -4.98
N ILE A 49 1.90 11.07 -4.61
CA ILE A 49 1.98 12.30 -5.41
C ILE A 49 3.44 12.75 -5.55
N GLY A 50 4.19 12.81 -4.45
CA GLY A 50 5.61 13.21 -4.46
C GLY A 50 6.47 12.32 -5.36
N VAL A 51 6.33 11.00 -5.25
CA VAL A 51 7.04 10.03 -6.11
C VAL A 51 6.62 10.19 -7.57
N GLY A 52 5.32 10.36 -7.85
CA GLY A 52 4.82 10.60 -9.20
C GLY A 52 5.44 11.85 -9.83
N LEU A 53 5.56 12.93 -9.07
CA LEU A 53 6.21 14.18 -9.51
C LEU A 53 7.71 14.00 -9.76
N LEU A 54 8.41 13.28 -8.87
CA LEU A 54 9.84 12.97 -9.03
C LEU A 54 10.11 12.11 -10.27
N GLN A 55 9.28 11.09 -10.52
CA GLN A 55 9.45 10.19 -11.67
C GLN A 55 9.16 10.90 -13.00
N THR A 56 8.16 11.78 -13.03
CA THR A 56 7.74 12.46 -14.26
C THR A 56 8.54 13.75 -14.56
N LYS A 57 9.47 14.15 -13.67
CA LYS A 57 10.27 15.39 -13.79
C LYS A 57 9.44 16.64 -14.12
N PHE A 58 8.18 16.69 -13.65
CA PHE A 58 7.24 17.77 -14.00
C PHE A 58 7.05 18.02 -15.52
N LEU A 59 7.25 17.01 -16.36
CA LEU A 59 6.97 17.12 -17.80
C LEU A 59 5.45 17.10 -18.04
N PHE A 60 4.81 18.25 -17.83
CA PHE A 60 3.41 18.44 -18.19
C PHE A 60 3.27 18.48 -19.71
N ARG A 61 2.96 17.34 -20.32
CA ARG A 61 2.58 17.25 -21.73
C ARG A 61 1.06 17.37 -21.85
N SER A 62 0.57 18.52 -22.31
CA SER A 62 -0.86 18.72 -22.60
C SER A 62 -1.43 17.68 -23.57
N SER A 63 -0.60 17.19 -24.51
CA SER A 63 -0.92 16.11 -25.46
C SER A 63 -1.11 14.72 -24.83
N ALA A 64 -0.78 14.54 -23.55
CA ALA A 64 -1.07 13.34 -22.78
C ALA A 64 -2.44 13.39 -22.07
N VAL A 65 -2.99 14.60 -21.88
CA VAL A 65 -4.30 14.86 -21.24
C VAL A 65 -5.45 14.80 -22.25
N THR A 66 -5.16 14.92 -23.55
CA THR A 66 -6.16 14.74 -24.61
C THR A 66 -6.70 13.31 -24.63
N LEU A 67 -8.02 13.16 -24.66
CA LEU A 67 -8.72 11.88 -24.83
C LEU A 67 -8.27 11.20 -26.14
N ARG A 68 -7.30 10.28 -26.04
CA ARG A 68 -6.89 9.43 -27.16
C ARG A 68 -7.84 8.24 -27.26
N PHE A 69 -8.89 8.37 -28.08
CA PHE A 69 -9.84 7.29 -28.36
C PHE A 69 -9.18 6.03 -28.95
N GLY A 70 -7.99 6.14 -29.55
CA GLY A 70 -7.19 4.99 -29.97
C GLY A 70 -6.83 4.01 -28.83
N ARG A 71 -6.67 4.51 -27.59
CA ARG A 71 -6.39 3.66 -26.42
C ARG A 71 -7.59 2.81 -25.96
N LEU A 72 -8.80 3.13 -26.43
CA LEU A 72 -10.02 2.35 -26.17
C LEU A 72 -10.20 1.20 -27.16
N LEU A 73 -9.44 1.16 -28.25
CA LEU A 73 -9.50 0.07 -29.21
C LEU A 73 -8.72 -1.14 -28.68
N PRO A 74 -9.37 -2.30 -28.47
CA PRO A 74 -8.74 -3.49 -27.88
C PRO A 74 -7.60 -4.06 -28.75
N TYR A 75 -7.53 -3.67 -30.03
CA TYR A 75 -6.54 -4.15 -30.99
C TYR A 75 -5.22 -3.37 -31.00
N GLN A 76 -5.13 -2.15 -30.46
CA GLN A 76 -3.85 -1.41 -30.43
C GLN A 76 -2.87 -1.93 -29.37
N ASN A 77 -3.35 -2.76 -28.44
CA ASN A 77 -2.51 -3.44 -27.45
C ASN A 77 -2.10 -4.86 -27.91
N SER A 78 -2.26 -5.24 -29.19
CA SER A 78 -1.81 -6.57 -29.64
C SER A 78 -0.28 -6.73 -29.63
N ASP A 79 0.49 -5.64 -29.46
CA ASP A 79 1.90 -5.67 -29.05
C ASP A 79 2.07 -5.97 -27.55
N LEU A 80 1.20 -6.83 -27.03
CA LEU A 80 1.50 -7.70 -25.91
C LEU A 80 2.64 -8.64 -26.33
N GLN A 81 3.86 -8.10 -26.34
CA GLN A 81 5.05 -8.90 -26.06
C GLN A 81 4.74 -9.70 -24.80
N SER A 82 4.46 -11.00 -24.95
CA SER A 82 3.94 -11.86 -23.90
C SER A 82 4.83 -11.86 -22.64
N GLY A 83 6.11 -11.52 -22.79
CA GLY A 83 7.05 -11.30 -21.69
C GLY A 83 6.70 -10.14 -20.76
N SER A 84 6.12 -9.04 -21.25
CA SER A 84 5.77 -7.87 -20.41
C SER A 84 4.53 -8.12 -19.54
N LEU A 85 3.55 -8.86 -20.08
CA LEU A 85 2.33 -9.24 -19.36
C LEU A 85 2.64 -10.24 -18.25
N LEU A 86 3.45 -11.28 -18.55
CA LEU A 86 3.88 -12.28 -17.58
C LEU A 86 4.75 -11.67 -16.49
N PHE A 87 5.65 -10.76 -16.84
CA PHE A 87 6.49 -10.05 -15.87
C PHE A 87 5.67 -9.12 -14.97
N GLY A 88 4.70 -8.40 -15.54
CA GLY A 88 3.77 -7.57 -14.77
C GLY A 88 2.88 -8.38 -13.84
N PHE A 89 2.42 -9.55 -14.27
CA PHE A 89 1.68 -10.48 -13.42
C PHE A 89 2.55 -11.05 -12.30
N PHE A 90 3.78 -11.46 -12.62
CA PHE A 90 4.76 -11.95 -11.64
C PHE A 90 5.03 -10.92 -10.55
N LEU A 91 5.23 -9.65 -10.91
CA LEU A 91 5.42 -8.56 -9.94
C LEU A 91 4.22 -8.35 -9.02
N LYS A 92 2.99 -8.45 -9.56
CA LYS A 92 1.76 -8.34 -8.76
C LYS A 92 1.63 -9.50 -7.77
N VAL A 93 1.88 -10.73 -8.23
CA VAL A 93 1.87 -11.93 -7.38
C VAL A 93 2.95 -11.85 -6.30
N LEU A 94 4.14 -11.40 -6.66
CA LEU A 94 5.26 -11.23 -5.73
C LEU A 94 4.93 -10.17 -4.68
N GLY A 95 4.32 -9.04 -5.06
CA GLY A 95 3.85 -8.03 -4.13
C GLY A 95 2.79 -8.56 -3.15
N LEU A 96 1.83 -9.35 -3.65
CA LEU A 96 0.80 -9.98 -2.82
C LEU A 96 1.39 -11.05 -1.88
N MET A 97 2.34 -11.85 -2.34
CA MET A 97 3.04 -12.81 -1.49
C MET A 97 3.86 -12.11 -0.41
N LEU A 98 4.59 -11.05 -0.75
CA LEU A 98 5.33 -10.27 0.25
C LEU A 98 4.40 -9.64 1.28
N SER A 99 3.21 -9.15 0.88
CA SER A 99 2.25 -8.62 1.86
C SER A 99 1.69 -9.72 2.77
N LEU A 100 1.38 -10.90 2.23
CA LEU A 100 0.91 -12.04 3.02
C LEU A 100 1.97 -12.57 3.99
N ILE A 101 3.22 -12.71 3.53
CA ILE A 101 4.34 -13.14 4.38
C ILE A 101 4.61 -12.09 5.46
N GLY A 102 4.61 -10.80 5.10
CA GLY A 102 4.76 -9.71 6.06
C GLY A 102 3.66 -9.71 7.13
N ALA A 103 2.40 -9.81 6.70
CA ALA A 103 1.25 -9.88 7.62
C ALA A 103 1.30 -11.14 8.51
N GLY A 104 1.62 -12.30 7.94
CA GLY A 104 1.75 -13.55 8.68
C GLY A 104 2.89 -13.54 9.69
N ALA A 105 4.06 -13.02 9.30
CA ALA A 105 5.19 -12.86 10.20
C ALA A 105 4.87 -11.90 11.35
N MET A 106 4.21 -10.78 11.06
CA MET A 106 3.75 -9.84 12.10
C MET A 106 2.76 -10.49 13.06
N LEU A 107 1.74 -11.18 12.54
CA LEU A 107 0.78 -11.91 13.38
C LEU A 107 1.49 -12.93 14.26
N TRP A 108 2.51 -13.63 13.74
CA TRP A 108 3.26 -14.62 14.50
C TRP A 108 4.11 -13.99 15.60
N PHE A 109 4.95 -13.00 15.27
CA PHE A 109 5.85 -12.33 16.21
C PHE A 109 5.11 -11.56 17.31
N TYR A 110 4.02 -10.90 16.95
CA TYR A 110 3.22 -10.10 17.88
C TYR A 110 2.04 -10.88 18.44
N SER A 111 1.89 -12.16 18.11
CA SER A 111 0.83 -13.02 18.68
C SER A 111 0.77 -12.95 20.21
N PRO A 112 1.88 -12.98 20.98
CA PRO A 112 1.81 -12.97 22.44
C PRO A 112 1.26 -11.65 22.98
N GLU A 113 1.65 -10.52 22.37
CA GLU A 113 1.14 -9.19 22.74
C GLU A 113 -0.32 -9.02 22.34
N ILE A 114 -0.72 -9.50 21.15
CA ILE A 114 -2.11 -9.49 20.70
C ILE A 114 -2.98 -10.36 21.63
N PHE A 115 -2.52 -11.55 22.01
CA PHE A 115 -3.24 -12.41 22.95
C PHE A 115 -3.27 -11.83 24.36
N SER A 116 -2.29 -11.02 24.75
CA SER A 116 -2.30 -10.34 26.05
C SER A 116 -3.42 -9.31 26.17
N LEU A 117 -3.86 -8.72 25.05
CA LEU A 117 -4.99 -7.76 25.03
C LEU A 117 -6.32 -8.39 25.46
N LEU A 118 -6.51 -9.69 25.21
CA LEU A 118 -7.73 -10.42 25.60
C LEU A 118 -7.88 -10.55 27.13
N ASN A 119 -6.78 -10.41 27.88
CA ASN A 119 -6.78 -10.53 29.35
C ASN A 119 -6.66 -9.16 30.06
N GLN A 120 -6.60 -8.05 29.31
CA GLN A 120 -6.48 -6.71 29.91
C GLN A 120 -7.84 -6.10 30.25
N ASN A 121 -7.86 -5.22 31.26
CA ASN A 121 -9.02 -4.41 31.60
C ASN A 121 -9.37 -3.46 30.44
N TYR A 122 -10.66 -3.24 30.18
CA TYR A 122 -11.15 -2.42 29.07
C TYR A 122 -10.51 -1.03 28.95
N ASN A 123 -10.22 -0.39 30.09
CA ASN A 123 -9.61 0.94 30.13
C ASN A 123 -8.16 0.97 29.62
N GLN A 124 -7.49 -0.18 29.50
CA GLN A 124 -6.10 -0.30 29.04
C GLN A 124 -5.98 -0.74 27.58
N ILE A 125 -7.08 -1.17 26.95
CA ILE A 125 -7.10 -1.61 25.55
C ILE A 125 -6.64 -0.51 24.58
N PRO A 126 -7.10 0.76 24.69
CA PRO A 126 -6.71 1.81 23.74
C PRO A 126 -5.20 2.11 23.79
N SER A 127 -4.62 2.22 24.98
CA SER A 127 -3.19 2.49 25.15
C SER A 127 -2.32 1.32 24.68
N ALA A 128 -2.79 0.08 24.87
CA ALA A 128 -2.09 -1.09 24.39
C ALA A 128 -2.15 -1.23 22.85
N LEU A 129 -3.28 -0.91 22.21
CA LEU A 129 -3.42 -0.84 20.75
C LEU A 129 -2.51 0.23 20.15
N ARG A 130 -2.44 1.40 20.78
CA ARG A 130 -1.53 2.46 20.37
C ARG A 130 -0.07 2.01 20.43
N LYS A 131 0.34 1.38 21.53
CA LYS A 131 1.70 0.86 21.68
C LYS A 131 2.04 -0.20 20.62
N LEU A 132 1.12 -1.12 20.33
CA LEU A 132 1.25 -2.10 19.26
C LEU A 132 1.42 -1.42 17.90
N THR A 133 0.63 -0.39 17.63
CA THR A 133 0.73 0.39 16.38
C THR A 133 2.09 1.07 16.27
N GLU A 134 2.53 1.75 17.33
CA GLU A 134 3.83 2.45 17.36
C GLU A 134 5.00 1.49 17.12
N GLN A 135 4.92 0.25 17.61
CA GLN A 135 5.92 -0.78 17.38
C GLN A 135 5.86 -1.38 15.95
N LEU A 136 4.66 -1.59 15.40
CA LEU A 136 4.48 -2.18 14.07
C LEU A 136 4.78 -1.20 12.93
N THR A 137 4.51 0.09 13.14
CA THR A 137 4.69 1.16 12.15
C THR A 137 6.10 1.18 11.52
N PRO A 138 7.22 1.25 12.27
CA PRO A 138 8.55 1.28 11.68
C PRO A 138 8.87 0.01 10.89
N LEU A 139 8.32 -1.14 11.30
CA LEU A 139 8.52 -2.42 10.62
C LEU A 139 7.80 -2.42 9.27
N PHE A 140 6.56 -1.93 9.20
CA PHE A 140 5.86 -1.70 7.93
C PHE A 140 6.63 -0.75 7.02
N VAL A 141 7.06 0.40 7.53
CA VAL A 141 7.83 1.38 6.76
C VAL A 141 9.11 0.75 6.20
N GLY A 142 9.83 -0.03 6.99
CA GLY A 142 11.04 -0.74 6.55
C GLY A 142 10.77 -1.73 5.41
N VAL A 143 9.74 -2.56 5.54
CA VAL A 143 9.34 -3.53 4.49
C VAL A 143 8.94 -2.80 3.21
N PHE A 144 8.11 -1.75 3.31
CA PHE A 144 7.69 -0.97 2.15
C PHE A 144 8.84 -0.20 1.48
N LEU A 145 9.82 0.28 2.25
CA LEU A 145 11.03 0.90 1.71
C LEU A 145 11.85 -0.10 0.89
N ILE A 146 12.08 -1.30 1.42
CA ILE A 146 12.79 -2.37 0.71
C ILE A 146 12.03 -2.74 -0.56
N ALA A 147 10.72 -2.99 -0.47
CA ALA A 147 9.88 -3.32 -1.62
C ALA A 147 9.90 -2.20 -2.68
N SER A 148 9.82 -0.93 -2.26
CA SER A 148 9.89 0.22 -3.15
C SER A 148 11.25 0.35 -3.84
N PHE A 149 12.34 0.08 -3.13
CA PHE A 149 13.68 0.08 -3.70
C PHE A 149 13.83 -0.96 -4.81
N PHE A 150 13.39 -2.20 -4.56
CA PHE A 150 13.40 -3.25 -5.59
C PHE A 150 12.46 -2.93 -6.75
N GLY A 151 11.26 -2.42 -6.48
CA GLY A 151 10.31 -1.99 -7.50
C GLY A 151 10.89 -0.90 -8.41
N TRP A 152 11.60 0.07 -7.83
CA TRP A 152 12.30 1.10 -8.58
C TRP A 152 13.42 0.51 -9.45
N LEU A 153 14.23 -0.41 -8.91
CA LEU A 153 15.35 -1.03 -9.61
C LEU A 153 14.86 -1.84 -10.83
N ILE A 154 13.76 -2.59 -10.64
CA ILE A 154 13.09 -3.34 -11.72
C ILE A 154 12.52 -2.41 -12.78
N SER A 155 11.85 -1.32 -12.37
CA SER A 155 11.31 -0.32 -13.29
C SER A 155 12.43 0.29 -14.13
N ARG A 156 13.54 0.68 -13.49
CA ARG A 156 14.72 1.24 -14.16
C ARG A 156 15.33 0.25 -15.15
N TYR A 157 15.47 -1.02 -14.77
CA TYR A 157 15.96 -2.07 -15.65
C TYR A 157 15.04 -2.28 -16.87
N SER A 158 13.72 -2.32 -16.65
CA SER A 158 12.74 -2.46 -17.74
C SER A 158 12.76 -1.28 -18.72
N PHE A 159 13.05 -0.08 -18.22
CA PHE A 159 13.19 1.11 -19.05
C PHE A 159 14.44 1.00 -19.94
N MET A 160 15.58 0.61 -19.37
CA MET A 160 16.83 0.42 -20.11
C MET A 160 16.71 -0.67 -21.16
N MET A 161 16.04 -1.78 -20.85
CA MET A 161 15.83 -2.85 -21.83
C MET A 161 14.92 -2.44 -22.99
N ARG A 162 13.90 -1.62 -22.74
CA ARG A 162 13.01 -1.11 -23.80
C ARG A 162 13.66 -0.05 -24.70
N HIS A 163 14.67 0.67 -24.20
CA HIS A 163 15.37 1.72 -24.96
C HIS A 163 16.76 1.26 -25.43
N ARG A 164 17.07 -0.02 -25.30
CA ARG A 164 18.25 -0.59 -25.96
C ARG A 164 17.93 -0.69 -27.44
N MET A 165 18.52 0.19 -28.24
CA MET A 165 18.55 0.03 -29.70
C MET A 165 19.08 -1.36 -30.02
N THR A 166 18.32 -2.09 -30.82
CA THR A 166 18.74 -3.37 -31.36
C THR A 166 19.83 -3.13 -32.40
N ARG A 167 20.76 -4.09 -32.58
CA ARG A 167 21.80 -3.98 -33.62
C ARG A 167 21.20 -3.73 -35.01
N SER A 168 20.01 -4.29 -35.28
CA SER A 168 19.25 -4.06 -36.50
C SER A 168 18.74 -2.62 -36.67
N GLU A 169 18.37 -1.93 -35.59
CA GLU A 169 17.98 -0.52 -35.65
C GLU A 169 19.19 0.38 -35.90
N ILE A 170 20.35 0.05 -35.31
CA ILE A 170 21.60 0.77 -35.57
C ILE A 170 22.03 0.61 -37.03
N GLU A 171 21.98 -0.60 -37.57
CA GLU A 171 22.29 -0.87 -38.99
C GLU A 171 21.28 -0.21 -39.95
N ALA A 172 20.03 -0.01 -39.52
CA ALA A 172 19.01 0.69 -40.30
C ALA A 172 19.26 2.20 -40.31
N GLU A 173 19.56 2.81 -39.14
CA GLU A 173 19.94 4.23 -39.05
C GLU A 173 21.22 4.53 -39.84
N GLU A 174 22.23 3.64 -39.83
CA GLU A 174 23.43 3.80 -40.66
C GLU A 174 23.11 3.79 -42.17
N ARG A 175 22.17 2.95 -42.61
CA ARG A 175 21.76 2.91 -44.02
C ARG A 175 20.95 4.15 -44.43
N GLU A 176 20.09 4.66 -43.55
CA GLU A 176 19.37 5.92 -43.78
C GLU A 176 20.32 7.12 -43.79
N ALA A 177 21.29 7.16 -42.87
CA ALA A 177 22.30 8.21 -42.86
C ALA A 177 23.18 8.19 -44.12
N LEU A 178 23.49 7.01 -44.67
CA LEU A 178 24.27 6.87 -45.90
C LEU A 178 23.46 7.17 -47.18
N SER A 179 22.13 7.16 -47.15
CA SER A 179 21.29 7.46 -48.32
C SER A 179 20.96 8.94 -48.48
N GLU A 180 21.18 9.74 -47.42
CA GLU A 180 21.07 11.21 -47.47
C GLU A 180 22.34 11.92 -47.97
N PHE A 181 23.45 11.20 -48.16
CA PHE A 181 24.70 11.70 -48.76
C PHE A 181 24.87 11.27 -50.21
#